data_AF-A0A016XGY0-F1
#
_entry.id   AF-A0A016XGY0-F1
#
_cell.length_a   1.000
_cell.length_b   1.000
_cell.length_c   1.000
_cell.angle_alpha   90.00
_cell.angle_beta   90.00
_cell.angle_gamma   90.00
#
_symmetry.space_group_name_H-M   'P 1'
#
loop_
_entity.id
_entity.type
_entity.pdbx_description
1 polymer ?
#
loop_
_entity_poly.entity_id
_entity_poly.type
_entity_poly.pdbx_seq_one_letter_code
_entity_poly.pdbx_strand_id
1 'polypeptide(L)'
;MLPGTSTHLPTTEDARAAIILGGQHLGWRVTGDNIGRITLFYNRKNKHTITIHVIYDAYGFQVRYADSTNMNYEKVDENTALIHPNYNRWINNLIKEIPEAMKEVNAAKARAELIRALKSPSSVQPTHKEQP
;
A
#
# COMPACT_ATOMS: atom_id res chain seq x y z
N MET A 1 -11.29 -30.07 -8.15
CA MET A 1 -11.36 -29.22 -6.95
C MET A 1 -10.30 -28.15 -7.08
N LEU A 2 -10.68 -26.87 -7.10
CA LEU A 2 -9.71 -25.78 -7.03
C LEU A 2 -9.22 -25.66 -5.57
N PRO A 3 -7.92 -25.55 -5.30
CA PRO A 3 -7.43 -25.37 -3.94
C PRO A 3 -7.99 -24.06 -3.37
N GLY A 4 -8.48 -24.12 -2.13
CA GLY A 4 -9.06 -22.98 -1.44
C GLY A 4 -8.09 -21.81 -1.38
N THR A 5 -8.59 -20.61 -1.67
CA THR A 5 -7.86 -19.36 -1.46
C THR A 5 -7.41 -19.30 -0.01
N SER A 6 -6.11 -19.46 0.25
CA SER A 6 -5.55 -19.10 1.55
C SER A 6 -5.81 -17.61 1.75
N THR A 7 -6.73 -17.28 2.65
CA THR A 7 -6.93 -15.91 3.13
C THR A 7 -5.66 -15.50 3.87
N HIS A 8 -4.69 -14.94 3.16
CA HIS A 8 -3.49 -14.37 3.77
C HIS A 8 -3.92 -13.16 4.60
N LEU A 9 -3.66 -13.19 5.91
CA LEU A 9 -3.83 -12.00 6.74
C LEU A 9 -2.90 -10.91 6.22
N PRO A 10 -3.37 -9.67 6.03
CA PRO A 10 -2.52 -8.61 5.54
C PRO A 10 -1.34 -8.42 6.49
N THR A 11 -0.14 -8.24 5.92
CA THR A 11 1.07 -7.93 6.69
C THR A 11 1.39 -6.44 6.65
N THR A 12 2.29 -5.97 7.49
CA THR A 12 2.81 -4.60 7.38
C THR A 12 3.49 -4.36 6.03
N GLU A 13 4.15 -5.37 5.46
CA GLU A 13 4.78 -5.24 4.14
C GLU A 13 3.74 -5.17 3.01
N ASP A 14 2.60 -5.84 3.17
CA ASP A 14 1.45 -5.73 2.27
C ASP A 14 0.88 -4.31 2.25
N ALA A 15 0.66 -3.74 3.43
CA ALA A 15 0.23 -2.36 3.56
C ALA A 15 1.27 -1.39 2.96
N ARG A 16 2.56 -1.61 3.23
CA ARG A 16 3.66 -0.82 2.63
C ARG A 16 3.57 -0.86 1.11
N ALA A 17 3.50 -2.04 0.52
CA ALA A 17 3.43 -2.22 -0.93
C ALA A 17 2.17 -1.55 -1.52
N ALA A 18 1.02 -1.68 -0.87
CA ALA A 18 -0.22 -1.06 -1.30
C ALA A 18 -0.16 0.48 -1.27
N ILE A 19 0.45 1.08 -0.25
CA ILE A 19 0.62 2.54 -0.15
C ILE A 19 1.52 3.05 -1.28
N ILE A 20 2.61 2.35 -1.58
CA ILE A 20 3.51 2.71 -2.67
C ILE A 20 2.78 2.61 -4.02
N LEU A 21 2.13 1.48 -4.27
CA LEU A 21 1.43 1.20 -5.54
C LEU A 21 0.27 2.18 -5.76
N GLY A 22 -0.62 2.34 -4.77
CA GLY A 22 -1.75 3.27 -4.88
C GLY A 22 -1.33 4.74 -4.97
N GLY A 23 -0.23 5.11 -4.29
CA GLY A 23 0.40 6.41 -4.49
C GLY A 23 0.86 6.61 -5.93
N GLN A 24 1.56 5.65 -6.50
CA GLN A 24 2.07 5.70 -7.88
C GLN A 24 0.94 5.79 -8.92
N HIS A 25 -0.15 5.04 -8.75
CA HIS A 25 -1.33 5.10 -9.63
C HIS A 25 -1.90 6.53 -9.74
N LEU A 26 -1.84 7.28 -8.64
CA LEU A 26 -2.34 8.65 -8.56
C LEU A 26 -1.27 9.71 -8.84
N GLY A 27 -0.05 9.31 -9.18
CA GLY A 27 1.08 10.21 -9.48
C GLY A 27 1.77 10.78 -8.24
N TRP A 28 1.59 10.17 -7.06
CA TRP A 28 2.43 10.43 -5.90
C TRP A 28 3.76 9.71 -6.04
N ARG A 29 4.83 10.34 -5.56
CA ARG A 29 6.17 9.73 -5.50
C ARG A 29 6.57 9.48 -4.05
N VAL A 30 7.24 8.36 -3.81
CA VAL A 30 7.85 8.07 -2.51
C VAL A 30 9.10 8.93 -2.36
N THR A 31 9.21 9.63 -1.24
CA THR A 31 10.39 10.44 -0.88
C THR A 31 11.05 10.00 0.42
N GLY A 32 10.42 9.08 1.15
CA GLY A 32 10.99 8.44 2.32
C GLY A 32 10.20 7.18 2.67
N ASP A 33 10.90 6.16 3.15
CA ASP A 33 10.33 4.86 3.43
C ASP A 33 10.95 4.31 4.70
N ASN A 34 10.16 4.30 5.77
CA ASN A 34 10.56 3.77 7.07
C ASN A 34 9.53 2.74 7.49
N ILE A 35 9.93 1.87 8.42
CA ILE A 35 9.01 0.91 9.04
C ILE A 35 7.83 1.66 9.64
N GLY A 36 6.62 1.31 9.20
CA GLY A 36 5.36 1.92 9.65
C GLY A 36 5.12 3.36 9.18
N ARG A 37 5.98 3.93 8.31
CA ARG A 37 5.77 5.28 7.75
C ARG A 37 6.36 5.46 6.35
N ILE A 38 5.50 5.79 5.38
CA ILE A 38 5.90 6.25 4.04
C ILE A 38 5.72 7.76 3.94
N THR A 39 6.68 8.46 3.34
CA THR A 39 6.55 9.87 2.96
C THR A 39 6.24 9.95 1.47
N LEU A 40 5.08 10.51 1.14
CA LEU A 40 4.64 10.69 -0.23
C LEU A 40 4.67 12.18 -0.59
N PHE A 41 5.06 12.44 -1.82
CA PHE A 41 5.06 13.77 -2.41
C PHE A 41 4.17 13.80 -3.64
N TYR A 42 3.31 14.81 -3.74
CA TYR A 42 2.51 15.11 -4.92
C TYR A 42 2.92 16.46 -5.48
N ASN A 43 2.98 16.54 -6.80
CA ASN A 43 3.21 17.78 -7.51
C ASN A 43 2.19 17.92 -8.64
N ARG A 44 1.32 18.93 -8.50
CA ARG A 44 0.41 19.32 -9.56
C ARG A 44 1.05 20.42 -10.40
N LYS A 45 1.51 20.02 -11.60
CA LYS A 45 1.97 20.94 -12.67
C LYS A 45 3.02 21.97 -12.22
N ASN A 46 3.93 21.59 -11.32
CA ASN A 46 4.97 22.45 -10.73
C ASN A 46 4.44 23.71 -10.02
N LYS A 47 3.16 23.71 -9.62
CA LYS A 47 2.51 24.86 -8.98
C LYS A 47 2.05 24.58 -7.56
N HIS A 48 1.52 23.39 -7.33
CA HIS A 48 1.02 22.99 -6.02
C HIS A 48 1.73 21.71 -5.61
N THR A 49 2.46 21.76 -4.51
CA THR A 49 3.16 20.61 -3.95
C THR A 49 2.57 20.26 -2.60
N ILE A 50 2.52 18.97 -2.31
CA ILE A 50 2.10 18.42 -1.02
C ILE A 50 3.08 17.33 -0.63
N THR A 51 3.52 17.36 0.62
CA THR A 51 4.19 16.25 1.29
C THR A 51 3.28 15.74 2.41
N ILE A 52 3.08 14.44 2.47
CA ILE A 52 2.34 13.76 3.54
C ILE A 52 3.17 12.63 4.13
N HIS A 53 2.85 12.28 5.38
CA HIS A 53 3.25 11.04 6.00
C HIS A 53 2.05 10.09 6.04
N VAL A 54 2.20 8.90 5.47
CA VAL A 54 1.28 7.79 5.62
C VAL A 54 1.84 6.89 6.72
N ILE A 55 1.23 6.92 7.89
CA ILE A 55 1.56 6.03 9.01
C ILE A 55 0.71 4.77 8.85
N TYR A 56 1.28 3.59 8.98
CA TYR A 56 0.58 2.36 8.66
C TYR A 56 1.04 1.17 9.50
N ASP A 57 0.16 0.18 9.59
CA ASP A 57 0.44 -1.15 10.10
C ASP A 57 -0.25 -2.20 9.20
N ALA A 58 -0.37 -3.43 9.68
CA ALA A 58 -1.04 -4.51 8.95
C ALA A 58 -2.57 -4.33 8.81
N TYR A 59 -3.18 -3.46 9.63
CA TYR A 59 -4.62 -3.33 9.78
C TYR A 59 -5.18 -2.04 9.20
N GLY A 60 -4.35 -1.01 9.02
CA GLY A 60 -4.79 0.25 8.44
C GLY A 60 -3.69 1.27 8.26
N PHE A 61 -4.10 2.49 7.93
CA PHE A 61 -3.22 3.62 7.75
C PHE A 61 -3.90 4.93 8.14
N GLN A 62 -3.08 5.94 8.44
CA GLN A 62 -3.47 7.32 8.66
C GLN A 62 -2.63 8.23 7.77
N VAL A 63 -3.27 9.18 7.12
CA VAL A 63 -2.59 10.22 6.34
C VAL A 63 -2.45 11.48 7.17
N ARG A 64 -1.22 11.99 7.29
CA ARG A 64 -0.90 13.22 8.02
C ARG A 64 -0.25 14.22 7.07
N TYR A 65 -0.73 15.46 7.12
CA TYR A 65 -0.07 16.58 6.47
C TYR A 65 1.36 16.75 7.02
N ALA A 66 2.33 16.99 6.13
CA ALA A 66 3.71 17.29 6.52
C ALA A 66 4.12 18.69 6.03
N ASP A 67 3.96 18.97 4.73
CA ASP A 67 4.35 20.25 4.13
C ASP A 67 3.60 20.53 2.82
N SER A 68 3.59 21.79 2.37
CA SER A 68 3.02 22.18 1.09
C SER A 68 3.57 23.49 0.54
N THR A 69 3.47 23.67 -0.78
CA THR A 69 3.71 24.96 -1.45
C THR A 69 2.47 25.38 -2.22
N ASN A 70 2.10 26.66 -2.10
CA ASN A 70 0.98 27.29 -2.81
C ASN A 70 -0.37 26.60 -2.54
N MET A 71 -0.63 26.29 -1.26
CA MET A 71 -1.84 25.60 -0.82
C MET A 71 -2.62 26.38 0.23
N ASN A 72 -2.18 27.60 0.55
CA ASN A 72 -2.79 28.47 1.56
C ASN A 72 -3.02 27.72 2.89
N TYR A 73 -1.99 27.00 3.33
CA TYR A 73 -2.04 26.31 4.61
C TYR A 73 -1.92 27.34 5.74
N GLU A 74 -2.93 27.39 6.59
CA GLU A 74 -2.99 28.28 7.75
C GLU A 74 -3.51 27.49 8.95
N LYS A 75 -2.77 27.52 10.07
CA LYS A 75 -3.27 26.96 11.33
C LYS A 75 -4.24 27.96 11.97
N VAL A 76 -5.46 27.53 12.24
CA VAL A 76 -6.49 28.32 12.92
C VAL A 76 -6.37 28.15 14.43
N ASP A 77 -6.17 26.91 14.88
CA ASP A 77 -5.94 26.53 16.28
C ASP A 77 -5.09 25.24 16.35
N GLU A 78 -4.99 24.63 17.53
CA GLU A 78 -4.20 23.40 17.74
C GLU A 78 -4.70 22.20 16.93
N ASN A 79 -5.99 22.16 16.60
CA ASN A 79 -6.67 21.03 15.94
C ASN A 79 -7.22 21.37 14.56
N THR A 80 -7.27 22.65 14.19
CA THR A 80 -7.90 23.14 12.97
C THR A 80 -6.90 23.87 12.08
N ALA A 81 -6.92 23.55 10.78
CA ALA A 81 -6.18 24.28 9.76
C ALA A 81 -7.04 24.48 8.51
N LEU A 82 -6.86 25.62 7.86
CA LEU A 82 -7.37 25.89 6.52
C LEU A 82 -6.34 25.46 5.48
N ILE A 83 -6.82 24.87 4.40
CA ILE A 83 -6.00 24.47 3.26
C ILE A 83 -6.87 24.46 1.99
N HIS A 84 -6.25 24.71 0.84
CA HIS A 84 -6.94 24.71 -0.43
C HIS A 84 -7.72 23.39 -0.66
N PRO A 85 -9.00 23.40 -1.07
CA PRO A 85 -9.87 22.22 -1.15
C PRO A 85 -9.33 21.05 -2.00
N ASN A 86 -8.46 21.35 -2.96
CA ASN A 86 -7.74 20.33 -3.73
C ASN A 86 -7.00 19.33 -2.86
N TYR A 87 -6.46 19.76 -1.72
CA TYR A 87 -5.81 18.87 -0.76
C TYR A 87 -6.76 17.73 -0.37
N ASN A 88 -7.95 18.05 0.14
CA ASN A 88 -8.94 17.04 0.54
C ASN A 88 -9.29 16.11 -0.61
N ARG A 89 -9.43 16.62 -1.83
CA ARG A 89 -9.66 15.79 -3.01
C ARG A 89 -8.50 14.82 -3.28
N TRP A 90 -7.25 15.28 -3.22
CA TRP A 90 -6.08 14.43 -3.46
C TRP A 90 -5.93 13.36 -2.37
N ILE A 91 -6.16 13.73 -1.10
CA ILE A 91 -6.14 12.79 0.02
C ILE A 91 -7.28 11.76 -0.09
N ASN A 92 -8.49 12.19 -0.44
CA ASN A 92 -9.63 11.28 -0.63
C ASN A 92 -9.41 10.29 -1.78
N ASN A 93 -8.74 10.71 -2.85
CA ASN A 93 -8.35 9.79 -3.92
C ASN A 93 -7.36 8.75 -3.40
N LEU A 94 -6.34 9.18 -2.63
CA LEU A 94 -5.37 8.27 -2.04
C LEU A 94 -6.01 7.27 -1.08
N ILE A 95 -6.93 7.73 -0.22
CA ILE A 95 -7.65 6.87 0.73
C ILE A 95 -8.48 5.80 0.02
N LYS A 96 -9.04 6.09 -1.15
CA LYS A 96 -9.80 5.13 -1.96
C LYS A 96 -8.91 4.17 -2.73
N GLU A 97 -7.78 4.65 -3.23
CA GLU A 97 -6.90 3.86 -4.09
C GLU A 97 -6.06 2.85 -3.32
N ILE A 98 -5.57 3.17 -2.12
CA ILE A 98 -4.72 2.27 -1.34
C ILE A 98 -5.40 0.90 -1.09
N PRO A 99 -6.69 0.82 -0.70
CA PRO A 99 -7.41 -0.45 -0.61
C PRO A 99 -7.52 -1.23 -1.92
N GLU A 100 -7.67 -0.56 -3.06
CA GLU A 100 -7.68 -1.23 -4.37
C GLU A 100 -6.29 -1.79 -4.71
N ALA A 101 -5.24 -0.99 -4.49
CA ALA A 101 -3.86 -1.44 -4.62
C ALA A 101 -3.54 -2.62 -3.69
N MET A 102 -4.13 -2.68 -2.49
CA MET A 102 -3.97 -3.82 -1.58
C MET A 102 -4.55 -5.11 -2.19
N LYS A 103 -5.71 -5.04 -2.88
CA LYS A 103 -6.26 -6.23 -3.56
C LYS A 103 -5.31 -6.72 -4.66
N GLU A 104 -4.69 -5.80 -5.40
CA GLU A 104 -3.72 -6.13 -6.44
C GLU A 104 -2.46 -6.80 -5.87
N VAL A 105 -1.90 -6.25 -4.78
CA VAL A 105 -0.76 -6.83 -4.08
C VAL A 105 -1.08 -8.26 -3.58
N ASN A 106 -2.23 -8.45 -2.96
CA ASN A 106 -2.66 -9.78 -2.49
C ASN A 106 -2.84 -10.77 -3.65
N ALA A 107 -3.44 -10.33 -4.75
CA ALA A 107 -3.59 -11.17 -5.94
C ALA A 107 -2.23 -11.54 -6.57
N ALA A 108 -1.28 -10.60 -6.61
CA ALA A 108 0.08 -10.84 -7.10
C ALA A 108 0.82 -11.85 -6.22
N LYS A 109 0.70 -11.74 -4.89
CA LYS A 109 1.26 -12.71 -3.94
C LYS A 109 0.68 -14.11 -4.13
N ALA A 110 -0.64 -14.23 -4.17
CA ALA A 110 -1.31 -15.52 -4.40
C ALA A 110 -0.87 -16.18 -5.72
N ARG A 111 -0.70 -15.39 -6.78
CA ARG A 111 -0.16 -15.86 -8.06
C ARG A 111 1.28 -16.34 -7.94
N ALA A 112 2.13 -15.61 -7.23
CA ALA A 112 3.53 -15.98 -7.02
C ALA A 112 3.66 -17.28 -6.21
N GLU A 113 2.83 -17.46 -5.17
CA GLU A 113 2.77 -18.69 -4.38
C GLU A 113 2.34 -19.89 -5.23
N LEU A 114 1.32 -19.73 -6.07
CA LEU A 114 0.88 -20.79 -6.98
C LEU A 114 2.01 -21.19 -7.95
N ILE A 115 2.70 -20.22 -8.55
CA ILE A 115 3.83 -20.50 -9.46
C ILE A 115 4.97 -21.22 -8.72
N ARG A 116 5.27 -20.83 -7.47
CA ARG A 116 6.28 -21.50 -6.64
C ARG A 116 5.90 -22.94 -6.31
N ALA A 117 4.63 -23.19 -5.98
CA ALA A 117 4.12 -24.52 -5.70
C ALA A 117 4.22 -25.43 -6.93
N LEU A 118 3.86 -24.93 -8.11
CA LEU A 118 3.96 -25.67 -9.37
C LEU A 118 5.40 -25.99 -9.79
N LYS A 119 6.37 -25.15 -9.41
CA LYS A 119 7.79 -25.35 -9.74
C LYS A 119 8.56 -26.20 -8.73
N SER A 120 7.99 -26.49 -7.57
CA SER A 120 8.61 -27.34 -6.56
C SER A 120 8.28 -28.80 -6.93
N PRO A 121 9.21 -29.62 -7.46
CA PRO A 121 8.92 -31.02 -7.73
C PRO A 121 8.50 -31.68 -6.42
N SER A 122 7.35 -32.35 -6.46
CA SER A 122 6.84 -33.19 -5.37
C SER A 122 7.98 -34.08 -4.88
N SER A 123 8.37 -33.97 -3.61
CA SER A 123 9.26 -34.95 -3.00
C SER A 123 8.57 -36.30 -3.12
N VAL A 124 9.06 -37.11 -4.06
CA VAL A 124 8.74 -38.52 -4.22
C VAL A 124 8.82 -39.17 -2.85
N GLN A 125 7.69 -39.64 -2.32
CA GLN A 125 7.75 -40.70 -1.31
C GLN A 125 8.27 -41.96 -2.03
N PRO A 126 9.41 -42.53 -1.62
CA PRO A 126 9.82 -43.80 -2.17
C PRO A 126 8.85 -44.87 -1.68
N THR A 127 8.34 -45.64 -2.64
CA THR A 127 7.65 -46.90 -2.47
C THR A 127 8.39 -47.78 -1.46
N HIS A 128 7.77 -48.09 -0.32
CA HIS A 128 8.19 -49.25 0.45
C HIS A 128 7.28 -50.42 0.07
N LYS A 129 7.96 -51.46 -0.42
CA LYS A 129 7.44 -52.65 -1.05
C LYS A 129 6.54 -53.45 -0.11
N GLU A 130 5.60 -54.16 -0.72
CA GLU A 130 4.96 -55.36 -0.17
C GLU A 130 5.99 -56.28 0.50
N GLN A 131 5.61 -56.84 1.65
CA GLN A 131 6.19 -58.06 2.20
C GLN A 131 5.32 -58.59 3.33
N PRO A 132 5.31 -59.91 3.56
CA PRO A 132 5.01 -61.02 2.64
C PRO A 132 3.62 -61.64 2.92
#